data_AF-A0A3C1E094-F1
#
_entry.id   AF-A0A3C1E094-F1
#
_cell.length_a   1.000
_cell.length_b   1.000
_cell.length_c   1.000
_cell.angle_alpha   90.00
_cell.angle_beta   90.00
_cell.angle_gamma   90.00
#
_symmetry.space_group_name_H-M   'P 1'
#
loop_
_entity.id
_entity.type
_entity.pdbx_description
1 polymer ?
#
loop_
_entity_poly.entity_id
_entity_poly.type
_entity_poly.pdbx_seq_one_letter_code
_entity_poly.pdbx_strand_id
1 'polypeptide(L)' 'MTPELLSVEAWGGATYDVALRFLGEDPWDRLAALREALPNVAIQMLLRGRNTVGYTPYPTEVTDA' A
#
# COMPACT_ATOMS: atom_id res chain seq x y z
N MET A 1 -22.65 -5.98 6.53
CA MET A 1 -22.02 -5.17 5.46
C MET A 1 -21.77 -3.78 6.01
N THR A 2 -20.64 -3.16 5.72
CA THR A 2 -20.26 -1.80 6.12
C THR A 2 -20.53 -0.84 4.96
N PRO A 3 -21.77 -0.39 4.73
CA PRO A 3 -22.06 0.61 3.71
C PRO A 3 -21.37 1.94 4.06
N GLU A 4 -21.09 2.76 3.05
CA GLU A 4 -20.63 4.16 3.18
C GLU A 4 -19.20 4.38 3.69
N LEU A 5 -18.31 3.40 3.52
CA LEU A 5 -16.88 3.62 3.76
C LEU A 5 -16.32 4.62 2.74
N LEU A 6 -15.64 5.66 3.24
CA LEU A 6 -14.84 6.57 2.40
C LEU A 6 -13.70 5.81 1.73
N SER A 7 -12.97 5.01 2.50
CA SER A 7 -11.83 4.21 2.03
C SER A 7 -11.58 3.01 2.95
N VAL A 8 -10.73 2.09 2.48
CA VAL A 8 -10.13 1.02 3.27
C VAL A 8 -8.62 1.21 3.24
N GLU A 9 -8.01 1.50 4.39
CA GLU A 9 -6.55 1.51 4.51
C GLU A 9 -6.01 0.08 4.54
N ALA A 10 -5.33 -0.33 3.47
CA ALA A 10 -4.89 -1.73 3.31
C ALA A 10 -3.48 -1.87 2.69
N TRP A 11 -2.74 -0.77 2.52
CA TRP A 11 -1.43 -0.79 1.90
C TRP A 11 -0.48 0.30 2.42
N GLY A 12 0.79 0.20 2.06
CA GLY A 12 1.82 1.15 2.51
C GLY A 12 2.31 0.92 3.95
N GLY A 13 2.94 1.93 4.53
CA GLY A 13 3.52 1.84 5.87
C GLY A 13 4.55 0.70 6.00
N ALA A 14 4.33 -0.21 6.93
CA ALA A 14 5.19 -1.39 7.14
C ALA A 14 4.78 -2.61 6.31
N THR A 15 3.56 -2.61 5.74
CA THR A 15 3.01 -3.80 5.07
C THR A 15 3.81 -4.20 3.82
N TYR A 16 4.38 -3.21 3.11
CA TYR A 16 5.23 -3.43 1.95
C TYR A 16 6.45 -4.29 2.29
N ASP A 17 7.22 -3.89 3.31
CA ASP A 17 8.40 -4.64 3.72
C ASP A 17 8.04 -5.96 4.38
N VAL A 18 6.99 -6.00 5.21
CA VAL A 18 6.61 -7.24 5.91
C VAL A 18 6.18 -8.34 4.93
N ALA A 19 5.47 -7.97 3.85
CA ALA A 19 5.11 -8.90 2.78
C ALA A 19 6.36 -9.57 2.18
N LEU A 20 7.34 -8.76 1.80
CA LEU A 20 8.57 -9.24 1.17
C LEU A 20 9.48 -9.99 2.17
N ARG A 21 9.75 -9.39 3.33
CA ARG A 21 10.79 -9.85 4.26
C ARG A 21 10.36 -11.05 5.10
N PHE A 22 9.08 -11.12 5.48
CA PHE A 22 8.63 -12.12 6.46
C PHE A 22 7.57 -13.07 5.92
N LEU A 23 6.75 -12.65 4.96
CA LEU A 23 5.66 -13.47 4.42
C LEU A 23 6.04 -14.15 3.10
N GLY A 24 7.08 -13.66 2.41
CA GLY A 24 7.47 -14.20 1.11
C GLY A 24 6.42 -13.93 0.03
N GLU A 25 5.65 -12.87 0.19
CA GLU A 25 4.57 -12.47 -0.72
C GLU A 25 4.94 -11.20 -1.49
N ASP A 26 4.48 -11.10 -2.73
CA ASP A 26 4.56 -9.84 -3.46
C ASP A 26 3.48 -8.86 -2.95
N PRO A 27 3.85 -7.69 -2.38
CA PRO A 27 2.89 -6.70 -1.92
C PRO A 27 2.01 -6.13 -3.05
N TRP A 28 2.44 -6.21 -4.30
CA TRP A 28 1.68 -5.76 -5.47
C TRP A 28 0.59 -6.76 -5.86
N ASP A 29 0.86 -8.06 -5.82
CA ASP A 29 -0.16 -9.10 -6.05
C ASP A 29 -1.27 -8.99 -5.00
N ARG A 30 -0.90 -8.73 -3.75
CA ARG A 30 -1.87 -8.47 -2.67
C ARG A 30 -2.75 -7.25 -2.98
N LEU A 31 -2.17 -6.16 -3.48
CA LEU A 31 -2.91 -4.96 -3.87
C LEU A 31 -3.86 -5.23 -5.05
N ALA A 32 -3.43 -6.01 -6.04
CA ALA A 32 -4.26 -6.41 -7.18
C ALA A 32 -5.46 -7.25 -6.73
N ALA A 33 -5.24 -8.26 -5.88
CA ALA A 33 -6.31 -9.08 -5.32
C ALA A 33 -7.32 -8.25 -4.50
N LEU A 34 -6.83 -7.29 -3.70
CA LEU A 34 -7.70 -6.37 -2.97
C LEU A 34 -8.52 -5.48 -3.91
N ARG A 35 -7.93 -4.98 -5.00
CA ARG A 35 -8.62 -4.15 -5.99
C ARG A 35 -9.77 -4.92 -6.66
N GLU A 36 -9.54 -6.19 -7.00
CA GLU A 36 -10.56 -7.08 -7.58
C GLU A 36 -11.69 -7.36 -6.59
N ALA A 37 -11.37 -7.63 -5.32
CA ALA A 37 -12.35 -7.94 -4.29
C ALA A 37 -13.15 -6.73 -3.79
N LEU A 38 -12.59 -5.52 -3.87
CA LEU A 38 -13.19 -4.28 -3.36
C LEU A 38 -13.48 -3.27 -4.48
N PRO A 39 -14.11 -3.61 -5.62
CA PRO A 39 -14.09 -2.80 -6.84
C PRO A 39 -14.72 -1.39 -6.72
N ASN A 40 -15.54 -1.17 -5.69
CA ASN A 40 -16.36 0.02 -5.49
C ASN A 40 -15.94 0.89 -4.30
N VAL A 41 -14.86 0.54 -3.60
CA VAL A 41 -14.34 1.32 -2.46
C VAL A 41 -12.93 1.82 -2.76
N ALA A 42 -12.57 3.01 -2.28
CA ALA A 42 -11.21 3.52 -2.40
C ALA A 42 -10.27 2.71 -1.51
N ILE A 43 -9.13 2.27 -2.07
CA ILE A 43 -8.06 1.65 -1.29
C ILE A 43 -7.08 2.77 -0.91
N GLN A 44 -6.86 2.94 0.39
CA GLN A 44 -5.98 3.96 0.94
C GLN A 44 -4.64 3.34 1.35
N MET A 45 -3.56 4.12 1.23
CA MET A 45 -2.25 3.75 1.75
C MET A 45 -1.63 4.87 2.59
N LEU A 46 -0.77 4.46 3.53
CA LEU A 46 0.14 5.39 4.20
C LEU A 46 1.46 5.48 3.41
N LEU A 47 1.71 6.66 2.81
CA LEU A 47 2.94 6.98 2.09
C LEU A 47 3.79 7.97 2.89
N ARG A 48 5.08 7.68 3.09
CA ARG A 48 6.02 8.61 3.75
C ARG A 48 6.64 9.54 2.73
N GLY A 49 6.62 10.85 2.98
CA GLY A 49 7.00 11.85 1.97
C GLY A 49 8.45 11.81 1.46
N ARG A 50 9.42 11.32 2.24
CA ARG A 50 10.84 11.30 1.83
C ARG A 50 11.36 9.96 1.35
N ASN A 51 10.69 8.88 1.73
CA ASN A 51 11.18 7.51 1.60
C ASN A 51 10.07 6.54 1.19
N THR A 52 8.90 7.04 0.76
CA THR A 52 7.75 6.26 0.31
C THR A 52 7.38 5.16 1.30
N VAL A 53 7.70 3.90 0.98
CA VAL A 53 7.49 2.71 1.82
C VAL A 53 8.80 2.12 2.37
N GLY A 54 9.94 2.68 1.98
CA GLY A 54 11.28 2.28 2.39
C GLY A 54 11.77 2.89 3.70
N TYR A 55 13.07 2.71 3.96
CA TYR A 55 13.70 2.99 5.26
C TYR A 55 14.64 4.21 5.26
N THR A 56 15.12 4.61 4.08
CA THR A 56 16.01 5.76 3.91
C THR A 56 15.43 6.71 2.87
N PRO A 57 15.75 8.02 2.94
CA PRO A 57 15.32 8.97 1.92
C PRO A 57 15.72 8.53 0.51
N TYR A 58 14.84 8.75 -0.46
CA TYR A 58 15.12 8.49 -1.87
C TYR A 58 15.32 9.80 -2.66
N PRO A 59 15.99 9.75 -3.82
CA PRO A 59 15.99 10.83 -4.79
C PRO A 59 14.55 11.23 -5.17
N THR A 60 14.34 12.52 -5.49
CA THR A 60 13.00 13.05 -5.80
C THR A 60 12.31 12.30 -6.94
N GLU A 61 13.08 11.82 -7.93
CA GLU A 61 12.60 10.99 -9.05
C GLU A 61 11.89 9.69 -8.61
N VAL A 62 12.18 9.16 -7.41
CA VAL A 62 11.54 7.97 -6.86
C VAL A 62 10.36 8.32 -5.94
N THR A 63 10.32 9.55 -5.42
CA THR A 63 9.30 10.00 -4.45
C THR A 63 8.18 10.81 -5.08
N ASP A 64 8.25 11.12 -6.37
CA ASP A 64 7.19 11.80 -7.09
C ASP A 64 5.98 10.86 -7.22
N ALA A 65 4.82 11.31 -6.74
CA ALA A 65 3.62 10.49 -6.51
C ALA A 65 2.36 11.15 -7.07
#